data_AF-J9Z2E2-F1
#
_entry.id   AF-J9Z2E2-F1
#
_cell.length_a   1.000
_cell.length_b   1.000
_cell.length_c   1.000
_cell.angle_alpha   90.00
_cell.angle_beta   90.00
_cell.angle_gamma   90.00
#
_symmetry.space_group_name_H-M   'P 1'
#
loop_
_entity.id
_entity.type
_entity.pdbx_description
1 polymer ?
#
loop_
_entity_poly.entity_id
_entity_poly.type
_entity_poly.pdbx_seq_one_letter_code
_entity_poly.pdbx_strand_id
1 'polypeptide(L)' 'MNSELIINSFWILTIITAALYITRKRYVGKKEYNLLDLIFKIFFVLSIIMIGISFISLII' A
#
# COMPACT_ATOMS: atom_id res chain seq x y z
N MET A 1 -9.49 0.55 -18.69
CA MET A 1 -8.14 0.14 -18.24
C MET A 1 -8.16 -1.38 -18.14
N ASN A 2 -7.16 -2.09 -18.67
CA ASN A 2 -7.16 -3.56 -18.61
C ASN A 2 -7.16 -3.99 -17.13
N SER A 3 -8.11 -4.83 -16.72
CA SER A 3 -8.29 -5.26 -15.32
C SER A 3 -7.03 -5.91 -14.75
N GLU A 4 -6.25 -6.58 -15.61
CA GLU A 4 -4.94 -7.14 -15.28
C GLU A 4 -3.93 -6.10 -14.79
N LEU A 5 -3.95 -4.87 -15.35
CA LEU A 5 -3.04 -3.80 -14.92
C LEU A 5 -3.38 -3.33 -13.50
N ILE A 6 -4.66 -3.24 -13.17
CA ILE A 6 -5.14 -2.86 -11.84
C ILE A 6 -4.73 -3.92 -10.82
N ILE A 7 -4.95 -5.20 -11.15
CA ILE A 7 -4.60 -6.33 -10.29
C ILE A 7 -3.08 -6.39 -10.06
N ASN A 8 -2.27 -6.28 -11.12
CA ASN A 8 -0.81 -6.29 -10.98
C ASN A 8 -0.28 -5.10 -10.17
N SER A 9 -0.85 -3.91 -10.37
CA SER A 9 -0.48 -2.73 -9.58
C SER A 9 -0.86 -2.89 -8.11
N PHE A 10 -2.01 -3.50 -7.81
CA PHE A 10 -2.43 -3.82 -6.45
C PHE A 10 -1.46 -4.79 -5.75
N TRP A 11 -1.04 -5.85 -6.44
CA TRP A 11 -0.06 -6.80 -5.90
C TRP A 11 1.28 -6.14 -5.58
N ILE A 12 1.81 -5.32 -6.49
CA ILE A 12 3.06 -4.57 -6.26
C ILE A 12 2.93 -3.65 -5.04
N LEU A 13 1.83 -2.89 -4.97
CA LEU A 13 1.57 -1.98 -3.85
C LEU A 13 1.48 -2.73 -2.51
N THR A 14 0.85 -3.91 -2.51
CA THR A 14 0.71 -4.76 -1.33
C THR A 14 2.07 -5.25 -0.83
N ILE A 15 2.94 -5.70 -1.73
CA ILE A 15 4.31 -6.14 -1.39
C ILE A 15 5.11 -4.99 -0.80
N ILE A 16 5.06 -3.80 -1.42
CA ILE A 16 5.76 -2.61 -0.91
C ILE A 16 5.24 -2.22 0.48
N THR A 17 3.93 -2.25 0.67
CA THR A 17 3.30 -1.91 1.96
C THR A 17 3.72 -2.89 3.06
N ALA A 18 3.81 -4.19 2.74
CA ALA A 18 4.32 -5.20 3.67
C ALA A 18 5.80 -4.99 4.02
N ALA A 19 6.64 -4.67 3.04
CA ALA A 19 8.05 -4.35 3.26
C ALA A 19 8.23 -3.09 4.13
N LEU A 20 7.42 -2.05 3.88
CA LEU A 20 7.37 -0.85 4.71
C LEU A 20 6.91 -1.15 6.13
N TYR A 21 5.94 -2.03 6.33
CA TYR A 21 5.49 -2.44 7.67
C TYR A 21 6.62 -3.10 8.47
N ILE A 22 7.36 -4.03 7.86
CA ILE A 22 8.51 -4.69 8.50
C ILE A 22 9.60 -3.66 8.82
N THR A 23 9.90 -2.76 7.88
CA THR A 23 10.90 -1.71 8.06
C THR A 23 10.50 -0.74 9.17
N ARG A 24 9.26 -0.24 9.15
CA ARG A 24 8.69 0.61 10.21
C ARG A 24 8.84 -0.03 11.59
N LYS A 25 8.54 -1.32 11.72
CA LYS A 25 8.66 -2.04 13.00
C LYS A 25 10.11 -2.11 13.50
N ARG A 26 11.10 -2.21 12.61
CA ARG A 26 12.53 -2.19 12.97
C ARG A 26 13.08 -0.82 13.34
N TYR A 27 12.39 0.25 12.94
CA TYR A 27 12.83 1.63 13.13
C TYR A 27 12.12 2.34 14.28
N VAL A 28 11.26 1.65 15.05
CA VAL A 28 10.62 2.20 16.25
C VAL A 28 11.67 2.78 17.20
N GLY A 29 11.51 4.06 17.58
CA GLY A 29 12.43 4.77 18.46
C GLY A 29 13.63 5.42 17.75
N LYS A 30 13.79 5.25 16.44
CA LYS A 30 14.81 5.95 15.64
C LYS A 30 14.25 7.27 15.10
N LYS A 31 15.15 8.24 14.87
CA LYS A 31 14.80 9.58 14.34
C LYS A 31 14.00 9.52 13.02
N GLU A 32 14.25 8.50 12.20
CA GLU A 32 13.59 8.29 10.90
C GLU A 32 12.24 7.60 10.98
N TYR A 33 11.81 7.16 12.18
CA TYR A 33 10.54 6.45 12.37
C TYR A 33 9.34 7.24 11.83
N ASN A 34 9.29 8.55 12.10
CA ASN A 34 8.15 9.39 11.70
C ASN A 34 7.99 9.48 10.18
N LEU A 35 9.10 9.52 9.44
CA LEU A 35 9.08 9.52 7.97
C LEU A 35 8.60 8.17 7.44
N LEU A 36 9.12 7.06 7.98
CA LEU A 36 8.70 5.71 7.60
C LEU A 36 7.22 5.44 7.97
N ASP A 37 6.76 5.95 9.11
CA ASP A 37 5.37 5.86 9.56
C ASP A 37 4.42 6.62 8.62
N LEU A 38 4.81 7.82 8.20
CA LEU A 38 4.05 8.63 7.24
C LEU A 38 3.95 7.93 5.88
N ILE A 39 5.07 7.45 5.34
CA ILE A 39 5.11 6.73 4.06
C ILE A 39 4.25 5.47 4.16
N PHE A 40 4.39 4.69 5.22
CA PHE A 40 3.56 3.50 5.45
C PHE A 40 2.07 3.83 5.45
N LYS A 41 1.64 4.87 6.19
CA LYS A 41 0.23 5.30 6.22
C LYS A 41 -0.30 5.67 4.85
N ILE A 42 0.47 6.41 4.04
CA ILE A 42 0.08 6.79 2.68
C ILE A 42 -0.11 5.55 1.80
N PHE A 43 0.86 4.63 1.80
CA PHE A 43 0.78 3.39 1.03
C PHE A 43 -0.37 2.49 1.47
N PHE A 44 -0.64 2.43 2.77
CA PHE A 44 -1.76 1.68 3.33
C PHE A 44 -3.11 2.25 2.88
N VAL A 45 -3.28 3.58 2.92
CA VAL A 45 -4.50 4.25 2.44
C VAL A 45 -4.70 4.02 0.93
N LEU A 46 -3.63 4.14 0.13
CA LEU A 46 -3.69 3.84 -1.31
C LEU A 46 -4.12 2.39 -1.58
N SER A 47 -3.68 1.44 -0.75
CA SER A 47 -4.06 0.03 -0.87
C SER A 47 -5.56 -0.17 -0.62
N ILE A 48 -6.14 0.55 0.36
CA ILE A 48 -7.58 0.52 0.63
C ILE A 48 -8.38 1.14 -0.53
N ILE A 49 -7.91 2.26 -1.09
CA ILE A 49 -8.56 2.90 -2.23
C ILE A 49 -8.57 1.97 -3.45
N MET A 50 -7.44 1.29 -3.71
CA MET A 50 -7.34 0.30 -4.79
C MET A 50 -8.34 -0.84 -4.63
N ILE A 51 -8.57 -1.33 -3.40
CA ILE A 51 -9.61 -2.34 -3.13
C ILE A 51 -10.98 -1.81 -3.56
N GLY A 52 -11.32 -0.56 -3.21
CA GLY A 52 -12.57 0.08 -3.63
C GLY A 52 -12.71 0.18 -5.15
N ILE A 53 -11.64 0.60 -5.84
CA ILE A 53 -11.60 0.66 -7.31
C ILE A 53 -11.77 -0.74 -7.92
N SER A 54 -11.13 -1.76 -7.36
CA SER A 54 -11.29 -3.15 -7.81
C SER A 54 -12.72 -3.65 -7.67
N PHE A 55 -13.42 -3.32 -6.58
CA PHE A 55 -14.84 -3.66 -6.44
C PHE A 55 -15.72 -2.94 -7.46
N ILE A 56 -15.50 -1.64 -7.68
CA ILE A 56 -16.26 -0.87 -8.68
C ILE A 56 -16.03 -1.44 -10.09
N SER A 57 -14.78 -1.80 -10.42
CA SER A 57 -14.42 -2.41 -11.69
C SER A 57 -14.95 -3.84 -11.88
N LEU A 58 -15.42 -4.51 -10.83
CA LEU A 58 -16.07 -5.81 -10.92
C LEU A 58 -17.58 -5.67 -11.19
N ILE A 59 -18.16 -4.54 -10.76
CA ILE A 59 -19.60 -4.25 -10.88
C ILE A 59 -19.94 -3.63 -12.25
N ILE A 60 -19.02 -2.84 -12.80
CA ILE A 60 -19.12 -2.21 -14.14
C ILE A 60 -18.48 -3.13 -15.18
#